data_AF-A0A8D8R399-F1
#
_entry.id   AF-A0A8D8R399-F1
#
_cell.length_a   1.000
_cell.length_b   1.000
_cell.length_c   1.000
_cell.angle_alpha   90.00
_cell.angle_beta   90.00
_cell.angle_gamma   90.00
#
_symmetry.space_group_name_H-M   'P 1'
#
loop_
_entity.id
_entity.type
_entity.pdbx_description
1 polymer ?
#
loop_
_entity_poly.entity_id
_entity_poly.type
_entity_poly.pdbx_seq_one_letter_code
_entity_poly.pdbx_strand_id
1 'polypeptide(L)'
;YLFKYLDKISKIYLFYLSGNKPNWFCIKILPIVSPKIRPLIPLSTGKFATSDLNELYRKIISRNLRLKNVKLLGIPKQILINERILLQESVNSLFDNEKNITKDS
;
A
#
# COMPACT_ATOMS: atom_id res chain seq x y z
N TYR A 1 23.60 23.55 -9.82
CA TYR A 1 23.47 22.34 -10.66
C TYR A 1 24.38 21.19 -10.21
N LEU A 2 25.69 21.43 -10.03
CA LEU A 2 26.66 20.40 -9.59
C LEU A 2 26.24 19.67 -8.30
N PHE A 3 25.79 20.41 -7.29
CA PHE A 3 25.35 19.85 -6.00
C PHE A 3 24.20 18.84 -6.12
N LYS A 4 23.28 19.03 -7.08
CA LYS A 4 22.16 18.10 -7.34
C LYS A 4 22.64 16.76 -7.91
N TYR A 5 23.69 16.78 -8.73
CA TYR A 5 24.30 15.56 -9.26
C TYR A 5 25.08 14.81 -8.18
N LEU A 6 25.76 15.56 -7.30
CA LEU A 6 26.49 14.98 -6.18
C LEU A 6 25.55 14.23 -5.21
N ASP A 7 24.40 14.83 -4.87
CA ASP A 7 23.38 14.20 -4.03
C ASP A 7 22.79 12.92 -4.67
N LYS A 8 22.54 12.95 -5.99
CA LYS A 8 22.09 11.76 -6.73
C LYS A 8 23.13 10.63 -6.69
N ILE A 9 24.39 10.96 -6.94
CA ILE A 9 25.49 9.97 -6.92
C ILE A 9 25.64 9.38 -5.52
N SER A 10 25.58 10.21 -4.47
CA SER A 10 25.63 9.76 -3.09
C SER A 10 24.52 8.76 -2.76
N LYS A 11 23.27 9.05 -3.16
CA LYS A 11 22.13 8.14 -2.98
C LYS A 11 22.32 6.80 -3.70
N ILE A 12 22.80 6.83 -4.94
CA ILE A 12 23.08 5.62 -5.71
C ILE A 12 24.20 4.81 -5.04
N TYR A 13 25.23 5.48 -4.56
CA TYR A 13 26.37 4.85 -3.88
C TYR A 13 25.96 4.19 -2.56
N LEU A 14 25.17 4.89 -1.73
CA LEU A 14 24.60 4.34 -0.50
C LEU A 14 23.71 3.12 -0.78
N PHE A 15 22.89 3.21 -1.84
CA PHE A 15 22.05 2.11 -2.26
C PHE A 15 22.88 0.89 -2.68
N TYR A 16 23.95 1.11 -3.46
CA TYR A 16 24.90 0.06 -3.86
C TYR A 16 25.59 -0.60 -2.65
N LEU A 17 26.11 0.19 -1.71
CA LEU A 17 26.77 -0.33 -0.50
C LEU A 17 25.83 -1.14 0.40
N SER A 18 24.56 -0.74 0.49
CA SER A 18 23.58 -1.41 1.35
C SER A 18 23.16 -2.81 0.85
N GLY A 19 23.48 -3.18 -0.40
CA GLY A 19 23.02 -4.43 -1.02
C GLY A 19 21.51 -4.48 -1.30
N ASN A 20 20.79 -3.38 -1.03
CA ASN A 20 19.36 -3.26 -1.35
C ASN A 20 19.18 -3.36 -2.87
N LYS A 21 18.14 -4.09 -3.30
CA LYS A 21 17.83 -4.25 -4.73
C LYS A 21 16.67 -3.34 -5.13
N PRO A 22 16.71 -2.66 -6.29
CA PRO A 22 15.64 -1.73 -6.67
C PRO A 22 14.27 -2.41 -6.83
N ASN A 23 14.27 -3.72 -7.10
CA ASN A 23 13.05 -4.52 -7.19
C ASN A 23 12.26 -4.57 -5.87
N TRP A 24 12.88 -4.28 -4.72
CA TRP A 24 12.22 -4.24 -3.41
C TRP A 24 11.28 -3.05 -3.27
N PHE A 25 11.45 -1.99 -4.06
CA PHE A 25 10.50 -0.89 -4.12
C PHE A 25 9.18 -1.28 -4.80
N CYS A 26 9.15 -2.39 -5.55
CA CYS A 26 7.95 -2.89 -6.21
C CYS A 26 7.34 -4.05 -5.40
N ILE A 27 6.35 -3.73 -4.58
CA ILE A 27 5.68 -4.70 -3.71
C ILE A 27 4.80 -5.63 -4.54
N LYS A 28 5.04 -6.95 -4.43
CA LYS A 28 4.16 -7.99 -5.02
C LYS A 28 3.25 -8.65 -3.98
N ILE A 29 3.72 -8.72 -2.74
CA ILE A 29 3.02 -9.34 -1.62
C ILE A 29 2.95 -8.28 -0.53
N LEU A 30 1.73 -7.83 -0.22
CA LEU A 30 1.50 -6.86 0.85
C LEU A 30 1.42 -7.59 2.19
N PRO A 31 2.33 -7.34 3.16
CA PRO A 31 2.23 -7.92 4.48
C PRO A 31 1.02 -7.35 5.23
N ILE A 32 0.38 -8.20 6.02
CA ILE A 32 -0.79 -7.84 6.83
C ILE A 32 -0.39 -7.88 8.29
N VAL A 33 -0.61 -6.77 9.00
CA VAL A 33 -0.28 -6.66 10.43
C VAL A 33 -1.12 -7.63 11.26
N SER A 34 -0.54 -8.21 12.32
CA SER A 34 -1.21 -9.15 13.22
C SER A 34 -2.53 -8.58 13.80
N PRO A 35 -3.57 -9.40 14.03
CA PRO A 35 -4.83 -8.96 14.63
C PRO A 35 -4.68 -8.25 15.99
N LYS A 36 -3.62 -8.56 16.75
CA LYS A 36 -3.35 -7.92 18.05
C LYS A 36 -3.19 -6.40 17.96
N ILE A 37 -2.64 -5.90 16.85
CA ILE A 37 -2.40 -4.47 16.62
C ILE A 37 -3.61 -3.82 15.92
N ARG A 38 -4.58 -4.64 15.45
CA ARG A 38 -5.81 -4.21 14.76
C ARG A 38 -7.05 -4.73 15.50
N PRO A 39 -7.27 -4.36 16.77
CA PRO A 39 -8.38 -4.90 17.56
C PRO A 39 -9.72 -4.49 16.97
N LEU A 40 -10.67 -5.43 17.00
CA LEU A 40 -12.08 -5.17 16.74
C LEU A 40 -12.73 -4.96 18.10
N ILE A 41 -13.15 -3.74 18.39
CA ILE A 41 -13.73 -3.41 19.70
C ILE A 41 -15.25 -3.57 19.58
N PRO A 42 -15.86 -4.53 20.28
CA PRO A 42 -17.32 -4.65 20.30
C PRO A 42 -17.93 -3.47 21.07
N LEU A 43 -18.97 -2.84 20.52
CA LEU A 43 -19.80 -1.85 21.20
C LEU A 43 -21.06 -2.51 21.77
N SER A 44 -21.80 -1.76 22.58
CA SER A 44 -23.00 -2.18 23.33
C SER A 44 -24.18 -2.72 22.50
N THR A 45 -24.17 -2.57 21.17
CA THR A 45 -25.35 -2.81 20.32
C THR A 45 -25.01 -3.50 18.98
N GLY A 46 -24.23 -4.59 19.01
CA GLY A 46 -23.92 -5.38 17.80
C GLY A 46 -23.08 -4.63 16.74
N LYS A 47 -22.66 -3.40 17.06
CA LYS A 47 -21.73 -2.59 16.27
C LYS A 47 -20.31 -2.90 16.71
N PHE A 48 -19.39 -2.96 15.76
CA PHE A 48 -17.96 -3.11 16.04
C PHE A 48 -17.26 -1.84 15.61
N ALA A 49 -16.45 -1.24 16.48
CA ALA A 49 -15.49 -0.25 16.05
C ALA A 49 -14.35 -0.97 15.35
N THR A 50 -14.20 -0.72 14.06
CA THR A 50 -13.08 -1.21 13.26
C THR A 50 -12.01 -0.13 13.22
N SER A 51 -10.75 -0.51 13.46
CA SER A 51 -9.61 0.37 13.17
C SER A 51 -9.60 0.78 11.69
N ASP A 52 -9.23 2.03 11.39
CA ASP A 52 -9.05 2.56 10.03
C ASP A 52 -8.20 1.64 9.14
N LEU A 53 -7.19 0.96 9.73
CA LEU A 53 -6.35 -0.03 9.03
C LEU A 53 -7.17 -1.18 8.43
N ASN A 54 -8.21 -1.65 9.13
CA ASN A 54 -9.05 -2.74 8.63
C ASN A 54 -9.88 -2.33 7.42
N GLU A 55 -10.33 -1.09 7.35
CA GLU A 55 -11.05 -0.57 6.19
C GLU A 55 -10.13 -0.45 4.97
N LEU A 56 -8.91 0.05 5.16
CA LEU A 56 -7.89 0.14 4.11
C LEU A 56 -7.53 -1.23 3.54
N TYR A 57 -7.27 -2.21 4.42
CA TYR A 57 -7.00 -3.58 3.97
C TYR A 57 -8.18 -4.17 3.20
N ARG A 58 -9.43 -3.98 3.67
CA ARG A 58 -10.63 -4.44 2.95
C ARG A 58 -10.73 -3.82 1.57
N LYS A 59 -10.47 -2.52 1.43
CA LYS A 59 -10.47 -1.82 0.14
C LYS A 59 -9.45 -2.44 -0.83
N ILE A 60 -8.21 -2.65 -0.39
CA ILE A 60 -7.16 -3.26 -1.21
C ILE A 60 -7.55 -4.67 -1.65
N ILE A 61 -8.04 -5.51 -0.73
CA ILE A 61 -8.43 -6.89 -1.01
C ILE A 61 -9.56 -6.92 -2.05
N SER A 62 -10.58 -6.08 -1.87
CA SER A 62 -11.72 -5.98 -2.80
C SER A 62 -11.28 -5.56 -4.20
N ARG A 63 -10.41 -4.55 -4.32
CA ARG A 63 -9.86 -4.11 -5.62
C ARG A 63 -9.00 -5.17 -6.28
N ASN A 64 -8.16 -5.89 -5.52
CA ASN A 64 -7.34 -6.97 -6.07
C ASN A 64 -8.18 -8.15 -6.58
N LEU A 65 -9.23 -8.52 -5.83
CA LEU A 65 -10.18 -9.56 -6.25
C LEU A 65 -10.91 -9.15 -7.53
N ARG A 66 -11.38 -7.90 -7.61
CA ARG A 66 -12.00 -7.35 -8.81
C ARG A 66 -11.06 -7.37 -10.01
N LEU A 67 -9.81 -6.93 -9.84
CA LEU A 67 -8.78 -6.96 -10.89
C LEU A 67 -8.54 -8.40 -11.40
N LYS A 68 -8.51 -9.39 -10.49
CA LYS A 68 -8.36 -10.81 -10.85
C LYS A 68 -9.54 -11.29 -11.70
N ASN A 69 -10.77 -10.96 -11.30
CA ASN A 69 -11.98 -11.35 -12.03
C ASN A 69 -12.05 -10.67 -13.41
N VAL A 70 -11.75 -9.38 -13.47
CA VAL A 70 -11.70 -8.58 -14.72
C VAL A 70 -10.70 -9.18 -15.71
N LYS A 71 -9.53 -9.61 -15.22
CA LYS A 71 -8.51 -10.27 -16.04
C LYS A 71 -8.99 -11.62 -16.58
N LEU A 72 -9.72 -12.39 -15.77
CA LEU A 72 -10.24 -13.70 -16.15
C LEU A 72 -11.32 -13.61 -17.23
N LEU A 73 -12.17 -12.57 -17.17
CA LEU A 73 -13.27 -12.33 -18.10
C LEU A 73 -12.84 -11.73 -19.45
N GLY A 74 -11.53 -11.49 -19.67
CA GLY A 74 -11.04 -10.94 -20.94
C GLY A 74 -11.49 -9.50 -21.22
N ILE A 75 -11.81 -8.74 -20.17
CA ILE A 75 -12.29 -7.36 -20.26
C ILE A 75 -11.22 -6.45 -20.91
N PRO A 76 -11.62 -5.41 -21.68
CA PRO A 76 -10.69 -4.53 -22.38
C PRO A 76 -9.62 -3.89 -21.49
N LYS A 77 -8.49 -3.59 -22.12
CA LYS A 77 -7.26 -3.12 -21.48
C LYS A 77 -7.46 -1.82 -20.68
N GLN A 78 -8.35 -0.94 -21.13
CA GLN A 78 -8.66 0.33 -20.47
C GLN A 78 -9.20 0.12 -19.05
N ILE A 79 -10.14 -0.82 -18.89
CA ILE A 79 -10.73 -1.14 -17.58
C ILE A 79 -9.68 -1.79 -16.68
N LEU A 80 -8.84 -2.67 -17.24
CA LEU A 80 -7.75 -3.28 -16.51
C LEU A 80 -6.71 -2.25 -16.02
N ILE A 81 -6.40 -1.23 -16.82
CA ILE A 81 -5.52 -0.12 -16.42
C ILE A 81 -6.17 0.68 -15.28
N ASN A 82 -7.46 1.00 -15.39
CA ASN A 82 -8.19 1.72 -14.35
C ASN A 82 -8.20 0.95 -13.02
N GLU A 83 -8.47 -0.36 -13.05
CA GLU A 83 -8.40 -1.20 -11.84
C GLU A 83 -7.00 -1.22 -11.22
N ARG A 84 -5.95 -1.20 -12.04
CA ARG A 84 -4.56 -1.13 -11.55
C ARG A 84 -4.26 0.21 -10.88
N ILE A 85 -4.74 1.32 -11.44
CA ILE A 85 -4.61 2.66 -10.84
C ILE A 85 -5.31 2.68 -9.48
N LEU A 86 -6.57 2.22 -9.43
CA LEU A 86 -7.36 2.20 -8.20
C LEU A 86 -6.78 1.28 -7.12
N LEU A 87 -6.19 0.15 -7.52
CA LEU A 87 -5.45 -0.72 -6.61
C LEU A 87 -4.21 -0.02 -6.07
N GLN A 88 -3.43 0.66 -6.93
CA GLN A 88 -2.25 1.41 -6.52
C GLN A 88 -2.60 2.55 -5.56
N GLU A 89 -3.68 3.30 -5.84
CA GLU A 89 -4.18 4.35 -4.94
C GLU A 89 -4.58 3.79 -3.59
N SER A 90 -5.24 2.63 -3.56
CA SER A 90 -5.63 1.98 -2.30
C SER A 90 -4.41 1.53 -1.49
N VAL A 91 -3.35 1.06 -2.15
CA VAL A 91 -2.07 0.73 -1.50
C VAL A 91 -1.36 1.98 -1.00
N ASN A 92 -1.35 3.07 -1.77
CA ASN A 92 -0.78 4.35 -1.34
C ASN A 92 -1.51 4.88 -0.09
N SER A 93 -2.84 4.83 -0.07
CA SER A 93 -3.62 5.23 1.12
C SER A 93 -3.27 4.43 2.37
N LEU A 94 -2.93 3.15 2.24
CA LEU A 94 -2.50 2.34 3.39
C LEU A 94 -1.16 2.84 3.95
N PHE A 95 -0.18 3.14 3.09
CA PHE A 95 1.15 3.60 3.52
C PHE A 95 1.15 5.06 3.98
N ASP A 96 0.39 5.94 3.34
CA ASP A 96 0.31 7.36 3.72
C ASP A 96 -0.49 7.56 5.00
N ASN A 97 -1.44 6.68 5.34
CA ASN A 97 -2.19 6.77 6.59
C ASN A 97 -1.31 6.58 7.83
N GLU A 98 -0.20 5.85 7.75
CA GLU A 98 0.76 5.76 8.87
C GLU A 98 1.48 7.10 9.13
N LYS A 99 1.61 7.95 8.11
CA LYS A 99 2.37 9.21 8.19
C LYS A 99 1.71 10.29 9.04
N ASN A 100 0.40 10.18 9.27
CA ASN A 100 -0.36 11.12 10.09
C ASN A 100 -0.41 10.72 11.57
N ILE A 101 -0.23 9.43 11.89
CA ILE A 101 -0.25 8.93 13.28
C ILE A 101 0.97 9.47 14.07
N THR A 102 2.09 9.74 13.40
CA THR A 102 3.33 10.22 14.04
C THR A 102 3.43 11.74 14.22
N LYS A 103 2.43 12.53 13.78
CA LYS A 103 2.47 14.00 13.93
C LYS A 103 1.69 14.52 15.14
N ASP A 104 0.83 13.69 15.72
CA ASP A 104 -0.03 14.06 16.84
C ASP A 104 0.50 13.54 18.20
N SER A 105 1.80 13.25 18.29
CA SER A 105 2.51 12.83 19.52
C SER A 105 3.66 13.77 19.86
#